data_AF-A0A7C5XHJ9-F1
#
_entry.id   AF-A0A7C5XHJ9-F1
#
_cell.length_a   1.000
_cell.length_b   1.000
_cell.length_c   1.000
_cell.angle_alpha   90.00
_cell.angle_beta   90.00
_cell.angle_gamma   90.00
#
_symmetry.space_group_name_H-M   'P 1'
#
loop_
_entity.id
_entity.type
_entity.pdbx_description
1 polymer ?
#
loop_
_entity_poly.entity_id
_entity_poly.type
_entity_poly.pdbx_seq_one_letter_code
_entity_poly.pdbx_strand_id
1 'polypeptide(L)'
;MPLRPGRCYRRLKRPYTRTEYIAGAPYVQIPRFELGNTKARERVRFDYIVELVTEGTGQIRANALEAARQMAYKYLSKYVGDPDFYLKITKYPFHVIRENKMLAMAGADRLQQGMRLAFGVPTGRAVRITKPGTVLMHLEIERKNLAHAKEAFRRASSKLPIPMRIVAYPKQVQQQAKVNP
;
A
#
# COMPACT_ATOMS: atom_id res chain seq x y z
N MET A 1 15.07 -3.45 18.86
CA MET A 1 15.15 -1.99 18.54
C MET A 1 13.82 -1.56 17.93
N PRO A 2 13.24 -0.43 18.37
CA PRO A 2 12.00 0.08 17.80
C PRO A 2 12.14 0.40 16.31
N LEU A 3 11.03 0.35 15.58
CA LEU A 3 11.01 0.66 14.14
C LEU A 3 11.39 2.13 13.91
N ARG A 4 12.38 2.38 13.03
CA ARG A 4 12.77 3.76 12.69
C ARG A 4 11.60 4.59 12.14
N PRO A 5 11.62 5.92 12.32
CA PRO A 5 10.64 6.82 11.72
C PRO A 5 10.54 6.69 10.19
N GLY A 6 9.33 6.83 9.64
CA GLY A 6 9.09 6.72 8.20
C GLY A 6 9.84 7.74 7.35
N ARG A 7 10.12 8.92 7.91
CA ARG A 7 10.87 9.99 7.22
C ARG A 7 12.24 9.55 6.70
N CYS A 8 12.91 8.63 7.38
CA CYS A 8 14.24 8.13 7.01
C CYS A 8 14.25 7.40 5.66
N TYR A 9 13.10 6.83 5.26
CA TYR A 9 12.99 5.98 4.08
C TYR A 9 12.11 6.59 2.98
N ARG A 10 11.52 7.77 3.19
CA ARG A 10 10.59 8.40 2.23
C ARG A 10 11.26 8.76 0.90
N ARG A 11 12.54 9.14 0.90
CA ARG A 11 13.29 9.51 -0.30
C ARG A 11 13.57 8.28 -1.16
N LEU A 12 13.34 8.40 -2.48
CA LEU A 12 13.69 7.37 -3.43
C LEU A 12 15.21 7.16 -3.49
N LYS A 13 15.65 5.92 -3.23
CA LYS A 13 17.01 5.44 -3.47
C LYS A 13 17.04 4.48 -4.66
N ARG A 14 18.24 4.01 -5.03
CA ARG A 14 18.43 2.95 -6.04
C ARG A 14 17.53 1.75 -5.68
N PRO A 15 16.79 1.20 -6.65
CA PRO A 15 15.96 0.03 -6.38
C PRO A 15 16.80 -1.14 -5.89
N TYR A 16 16.31 -1.78 -4.83
CA TYR A 16 16.91 -2.97 -4.23
C TYR A 16 15.80 -4.01 -4.09
N THR A 17 15.71 -4.92 -5.06
CA THR A 17 14.53 -5.78 -5.28
C THR A 17 14.86 -7.23 -5.63
N ARG A 18 16.08 -7.54 -6.12
CA ARG A 18 16.48 -8.89 -6.54
C ARG A 18 16.72 -9.77 -5.33
N THR A 19 15.71 -10.55 -4.93
CA THR A 19 15.74 -11.36 -3.70
C THR A 19 16.82 -12.45 -3.69
N GLU A 20 17.25 -12.91 -4.86
CA GLU A 20 18.34 -13.89 -5.02
C GLU A 20 19.70 -13.42 -4.45
N TYR A 21 19.94 -12.10 -4.36
CA TYR A 21 21.14 -11.54 -3.69
C TYR A 21 20.84 -10.92 -2.32
N ILE A 22 19.60 -11.03 -1.83
CA ILE A 22 19.17 -10.41 -0.57
C ILE A 22 18.84 -11.53 0.41
N ALA A 23 19.88 -12.10 1.02
CA ALA A 23 19.71 -13.04 2.12
C ALA A 23 18.90 -12.40 3.27
N GLY A 24 17.88 -13.10 3.76
CA GLY A 24 17.04 -12.62 4.86
C GLY A 24 16.09 -11.48 4.48
N ALA A 25 15.74 -11.31 3.19
CA ALA A 25 14.73 -10.34 2.78
C ALA A 25 13.40 -10.62 3.53
N PRO A 26 12.85 -9.64 4.28
CA PRO A 26 11.64 -9.86 5.05
C PRO A 26 10.45 -10.14 4.12
N TYR A 27 9.51 -10.96 4.58
CA TYR A 27 8.26 -11.20 3.86
C TYR A 27 7.40 -9.93 3.81
N VAL A 28 6.48 -9.88 2.85
CA VAL A 28 5.49 -8.81 2.77
C VAL A 28 4.48 -8.99 3.88
N GLN A 29 4.37 -7.99 4.77
CA GLN A 29 3.50 -8.05 5.95
C GLN A 29 2.00 -7.88 5.63
N ILE A 30 1.65 -7.51 4.39
CA ILE A 30 0.26 -7.35 3.95
C ILE A 30 -0.32 -8.74 3.65
N PRO A 31 -1.36 -9.20 4.37
CA PRO A 31 -1.85 -10.57 4.24
C PRO A 31 -2.69 -10.77 2.97
N ARG A 32 -3.54 -9.79 2.62
CA ARG A 32 -4.42 -9.83 1.45
C ARG A 32 -4.44 -8.47 0.77
N PHE A 33 -4.25 -8.48 -0.54
CA PHE A 33 -4.29 -7.28 -1.37
C PHE A 33 -5.70 -6.94 -1.86
N GLU A 34 -6.61 -7.90 -1.84
CA GLU A 34 -7.99 -7.77 -2.28
C GLU A 34 -8.94 -8.14 -1.13
N LEU A 35 -10.00 -7.36 -0.95
CA LEU A 35 -10.95 -7.45 0.15
C LEU A 35 -12.37 -7.16 -0.33
N GLY A 36 -13.34 -7.59 0.48
CA GLY A 36 -14.75 -7.51 0.12
C GLY A 36 -15.07 -8.52 -0.97
N ASN A 37 -15.78 -8.08 -1.99
CA ASN A 37 -16.25 -8.96 -3.05
C ASN A 37 -15.23 -9.13 -4.18
N THR A 38 -14.39 -10.16 -4.08
CA THR A 38 -13.34 -10.46 -5.05
C THR A 38 -13.86 -11.10 -6.35
N LYS A 39 -15.08 -11.67 -6.34
CA LYS A 39 -15.61 -12.42 -7.50
C LYS A 39 -16.02 -11.46 -8.62
N ALA A 40 -15.44 -11.65 -9.80
CA ALA A 40 -15.70 -10.78 -10.96
C ALA A 40 -17.19 -10.69 -11.34
N ARG A 41 -17.95 -11.80 -11.25
CA ARG A 41 -19.38 -11.83 -11.56
C ARG A 41 -20.20 -10.89 -10.67
N GLU A 42 -19.85 -10.81 -9.40
CA GLU A 42 -20.59 -10.01 -8.43
C GLU A 42 -20.17 -8.55 -8.47
N ARG A 43 -18.94 -8.24 -8.91
CA ARG A 43 -18.43 -6.88 -9.13
C ARG A 43 -19.08 -6.12 -10.29
N VAL A 44 -19.88 -6.79 -11.12
CA VAL A 44 -20.63 -6.17 -12.22
C VAL A 44 -21.65 -5.15 -11.69
N ARG A 45 -22.18 -5.36 -10.47
CA ARG A 45 -23.14 -4.44 -9.84
C ARG A 45 -22.56 -3.10 -9.39
N PHE A 46 -21.23 -2.98 -9.34
CA PHE A 46 -20.59 -1.77 -8.85
C PHE A 46 -20.49 -0.73 -9.97
N ASP A 47 -21.27 0.33 -9.88
CA ASP A 47 -21.35 1.37 -10.92
C ASP A 47 -20.24 2.43 -10.83
N TYR A 48 -19.53 2.53 -9.71
CA TYR A 48 -18.53 3.56 -9.45
C TYR A 48 -17.19 2.98 -9.07
N ILE A 49 -16.14 3.64 -9.55
CA ILE A 49 -14.77 3.44 -9.10
C ILE A 49 -14.34 4.67 -8.31
N VAL A 50 -13.73 4.42 -7.16
CA VAL A 50 -13.01 5.41 -6.37
C VAL A 50 -11.56 4.96 -6.26
N GLU A 51 -10.62 5.85 -6.57
CA GLU A 51 -9.19 5.57 -6.54
C GLU A 51 -8.48 6.55 -5.61
N LEU A 52 -7.50 6.02 -4.87
CA LEU A 52 -6.56 6.83 -4.11
C LEU A 52 -5.27 6.97 -4.91
N VAL A 53 -5.02 8.18 -5.39
CA VAL A 53 -3.97 8.52 -6.33
C VAL A 53 -2.89 9.33 -5.62
N THR A 54 -1.63 9.01 -5.89
CA THR A 54 -0.47 9.73 -5.34
C THR A 54 -0.26 11.08 -6.04
N GLU A 55 -0.03 12.16 -5.30
CA GLU A 55 0.31 13.48 -5.88
C GLU A 55 1.82 13.75 -5.91
N GLY A 56 2.59 12.98 -5.13
CA GLY A 56 4.04 13.12 -5.03
C GLY A 56 4.78 11.82 -5.31
N THR A 57 6.10 11.95 -5.41
CA THR A 57 7.02 10.81 -5.51
C THR A 57 7.59 10.45 -4.14
N GLY A 58 7.99 9.19 -3.96
CA GLY A 58 8.55 8.74 -2.70
C GLY A 58 8.39 7.25 -2.45
N GLN A 59 8.69 6.82 -1.24
CA GLN A 59 8.50 5.45 -0.80
C GLN A 59 7.43 5.37 0.28
N ILE A 60 6.59 4.34 0.18
CA ILE A 60 5.55 3.99 1.15
C ILE A 60 5.92 2.64 1.74
N ARG A 61 6.15 2.58 3.06
CA ARG A 61 6.48 1.31 3.73
C ARG A 61 5.27 0.38 3.77
N ALA A 62 5.52 -0.93 3.75
CA ALA A 62 4.48 -1.94 3.85
C ALA A 62 3.56 -1.73 5.07
N ASN A 63 4.12 -1.35 6.22
CA ASN A 63 3.35 -1.08 7.44
C ASN A 63 2.36 0.09 7.27
N ALA A 64 2.76 1.15 6.56
CA ALA A 64 1.89 2.30 6.31
C ALA A 64 0.78 1.92 5.31
N LEU A 65 1.12 1.10 4.31
CA LEU A 65 0.17 0.59 3.33
C LEU A 65 -0.86 -0.35 3.98
N GLU A 66 -0.42 -1.22 4.88
CA GLU A 66 -1.31 -2.09 5.66
C GLU A 66 -2.21 -1.30 6.62
N ALA A 67 -1.67 -0.29 7.31
CA ALA A 67 -2.46 0.59 8.16
C ALA A 67 -3.54 1.35 7.36
N ALA A 68 -3.19 1.83 6.16
CA ALA A 68 -4.15 2.50 5.26
C ALA A 68 -5.24 1.53 4.80
N ARG A 69 -4.87 0.30 4.43
CA ARG A 69 -5.79 -0.77 4.04
C ARG A 69 -6.78 -1.12 5.15
N GLN A 70 -6.27 -1.38 6.35
CA GLN A 70 -7.10 -1.72 7.51
C GLN A 70 -8.06 -0.60 7.87
N MET A 71 -7.61 0.67 7.79
CA MET A 71 -8.46 1.81 8.07
C MET A 71 -9.61 1.94 7.07
N ALA A 72 -9.33 1.79 5.76
CA ALA A 72 -10.36 1.79 4.73
C ALA A 72 -11.34 0.63 4.92
N TYR A 73 -10.82 -0.59 5.08
CA TYR A 73 -11.63 -1.79 5.22
C TYR A 73 -12.53 -1.76 6.47
N LYS A 74 -11.98 -1.38 7.64
CA LYS A 74 -12.75 -1.33 8.90
C LYS A 74 -13.92 -0.35 8.80
N TYR A 75 -13.74 0.78 8.09
CA TYR A 75 -14.83 1.73 7.87
C TYR A 75 -15.87 1.16 6.91
N LEU A 76 -15.46 0.63 5.75
CA LEU A 76 -16.38 0.08 4.76
C LEU A 76 -17.16 -1.13 5.29
N SER A 77 -16.48 -2.05 5.98
CA SER A 77 -17.09 -3.23 6.60
C SER A 77 -18.19 -2.83 7.60
N LYS A 78 -17.99 -1.76 8.38
CA LYS A 78 -18.96 -1.29 9.37
C LYS A 78 -20.20 -0.61 8.76
N TYR A 79 -20.03 0.23 7.74
CA TYR A 79 -21.11 1.09 7.24
C TYR A 79 -21.74 0.63 5.94
N VAL A 80 -21.00 -0.11 5.11
CA VAL A 80 -21.45 -0.60 3.80
C VAL A 80 -21.70 -2.10 3.86
N GLY A 81 -20.79 -2.84 4.52
CA GLY A 81 -20.82 -4.30 4.56
C GLY A 81 -19.90 -4.93 3.52
N ASP A 82 -19.25 -6.03 3.90
CA ASP A 82 -18.24 -6.74 3.09
C ASP A 82 -18.67 -7.16 1.67
N PRO A 83 -19.92 -7.58 1.39
CA PRO A 83 -20.29 -7.92 0.03
C PRO A 83 -20.39 -6.68 -0.87
N ASP A 84 -20.65 -5.49 -0.33
CA ASP A 84 -21.09 -4.33 -1.10
C ASP A 84 -19.97 -3.40 -1.56
N PHE A 85 -18.72 -3.86 -1.47
CA PHE A 85 -17.58 -3.18 -2.07
C PHE A 85 -16.49 -4.17 -2.50
N TYR A 86 -15.61 -3.72 -3.39
CA TYR A 86 -14.35 -4.39 -3.70
C TYR A 86 -13.19 -3.44 -3.48
N LEU A 87 -12.29 -3.75 -2.54
CA LEU A 87 -11.12 -2.93 -2.23
C LEU A 87 -9.84 -3.68 -2.62
N LYS A 88 -8.98 -3.03 -3.42
CA LYS A 88 -7.70 -3.56 -3.85
C LYS A 88 -6.56 -2.59 -3.58
N ILE A 89 -5.45 -3.10 -3.05
CA ILE A 89 -4.16 -2.42 -3.13
C ILE A 89 -3.53 -2.73 -4.48
N THR A 90 -3.30 -1.70 -5.29
CA THR A 90 -2.79 -1.86 -6.67
C THR A 90 -1.28 -2.07 -6.71
N LYS A 91 -0.53 -1.57 -5.71
CA LYS A 91 0.94 -1.61 -5.71
C LYS A 91 1.50 -2.58 -4.68
N TYR A 92 2.43 -3.42 -5.14
CA TYR A 92 3.12 -4.40 -4.31
C TYR A 92 4.46 -3.84 -3.78
N PRO A 93 4.81 -4.09 -2.50
CA PRO A 93 6.05 -3.58 -1.91
C PRO A 93 7.26 -4.44 -2.30
N PHE A 94 7.85 -4.15 -3.45
CA PHE A 94 9.03 -4.86 -3.96
C PHE A 94 10.36 -4.41 -3.34
N HIS A 95 10.47 -3.16 -2.90
CA HIS A 95 11.75 -2.60 -2.49
C HIS A 95 12.11 -3.02 -1.07
N VAL A 96 13.28 -3.63 -0.88
CA VAL A 96 13.81 -3.98 0.43
C VAL A 96 14.56 -2.79 1.03
N ILE A 97 14.19 -2.44 2.26
CA ILE A 97 14.83 -1.42 3.08
C ILE A 97 15.89 -2.10 3.94
N ARG A 98 17.11 -1.55 3.94
CA ARG A 98 18.21 -1.97 4.80
C ARG A 98 18.49 -0.91 5.88
N GLU A 99 18.86 -1.38 7.06
CA GLU A 99 19.16 -0.54 8.21
C GLU A 99 20.44 -1.01 8.90
N ASN A 100 21.39 -0.10 9.12
CA ASN A 100 22.49 -0.37 10.04
C ASN A 100 21.95 -0.23 11.47
N LYS A 101 21.58 -1.36 12.08
CA LYS A 101 20.97 -1.41 13.41
C LYS A 101 22.06 -1.21 14.46
N MET A 102 21.87 -0.22 15.33
CA MET A 102 22.73 -0.09 16.52
C MET A 102 22.18 -0.99 17.62
N LEU A 103 23.07 -1.73 18.28
CA LEU A 103 22.71 -2.53 19.44
C LEU A 103 22.64 -1.56 20.63
N ALA A 104 21.48 -1.47 21.26
CA ALA A 104 21.24 -0.62 22.42
C ALA A 104 21.09 -1.50 23.67
N MET A 105 22.19 -2.14 24.07
CA MET A 105 22.29 -2.97 25.27
C MET A 105 23.62 -2.64 25.96
N ALA A 106 23.72 -2.81 27.29
CA ALA A 106 24.98 -2.61 27.99
C ALA A 106 26.08 -3.51 27.39
N GLY A 107 27.25 -2.94 27.09
CA GLY A 107 28.35 -3.65 26.40
C GLY A 107 28.17 -3.84 24.89
N ALA A 108 27.13 -3.27 24.28
CA ALA A 108 26.91 -3.34 22.82
C ALA A 108 28.02 -2.65 22.01
N ASP A 109 28.70 -1.66 22.59
CA ASP A 109 29.88 -0.99 22.05
C ASP A 109 30.99 -1.98 21.70
N ARG A 110 31.12 -3.09 22.45
CA ARG A 110 32.12 -4.14 22.19
C ARG A 110 31.76 -5.04 21.02
N LEU A 111 30.47 -5.14 20.69
CA LEU A 111 29.94 -5.99 19.62
C LEU A 111 29.70 -5.20 18.32
N GLN A 112 29.54 -3.89 18.41
CA GLN A 112 29.19 -3.03 17.28
C GLN A 112 30.45 -2.35 16.71
N GLN A 113 30.70 -2.53 15.41
CA GLN A 113 31.87 -1.95 14.72
C GLN A 113 31.68 -0.47 14.30
N GLY A 114 30.70 0.23 14.88
CA GLY A 114 30.35 1.60 14.49
C GLY A 114 29.94 1.71 13.02
N MET A 115 30.72 2.46 12.24
CA MET A 115 30.51 2.68 10.80
C MET A 115 31.31 1.74 9.89
N ARG A 116 32.22 0.94 10.44
CA ARG A 116 32.91 -0.10 9.68
C ARG A 116 31.87 -1.15 9.26
N LEU A 117 31.91 -1.56 7.98
CA LEU A 117 30.94 -2.50 7.39
C LEU A 117 29.46 -2.07 7.56
N ALA A 118 29.16 -0.78 7.37
CA ALA A 118 27.82 -0.21 7.55
C ALA A 118 26.74 -0.68 6.55
N PHE A 119 26.98 -1.72 5.76
CA PHE A 119 25.98 -2.33 4.88
C PHE A 119 24.94 -3.06 5.72
N GLY A 120 23.92 -2.31 6.15
CA GLY A 120 22.95 -2.74 7.15
C GLY A 120 22.14 -3.98 6.77
N VAL A 121 21.32 -4.46 7.70
CA VAL A 121 20.49 -5.66 7.54
C VAL A 121 19.13 -5.35 6.88
N PRO A 122 18.58 -6.23 6.03
CA PRO A 122 17.25 -6.05 5.46
C PRO A 122 16.20 -6.08 6.59
N THR A 123 15.41 -5.02 6.69
CA THR A 123 14.52 -4.79 7.85
C THR A 123 13.06 -4.59 7.45
N GLY A 124 12.77 -4.13 6.23
CA GLY A 124 11.39 -3.95 5.79
C GLY A 124 11.25 -3.91 4.29
N ARG A 125 10.00 -3.77 3.82
CA ARG A 125 9.66 -3.57 2.41
C ARG A 125 8.89 -2.28 2.19
N ALA A 126 9.00 -1.73 0.98
CA ALA A 126 8.30 -0.53 0.57
C ALA A 126 7.85 -0.58 -0.90
N VAL A 127 6.76 0.13 -1.17
CA VAL A 127 6.34 0.52 -2.51
C VAL A 127 7.11 1.77 -2.91
N ARG A 128 7.62 1.80 -4.15
CA ARG A 128 8.26 2.98 -4.74
C ARG A 128 7.26 3.66 -5.68
N ILE A 129 6.95 4.91 -5.40
CA ILE A 129 6.14 5.78 -6.27
C ILE A 129 7.11 6.69 -7.03
N THR A 130 7.34 6.37 -8.30
CA THR A 130 8.29 7.09 -9.15
C THR A 130 7.65 8.26 -9.90
N LYS A 131 6.35 8.18 -10.18
CA LYS A 131 5.60 9.21 -10.89
C LYS A 131 4.35 9.60 -10.08
N PRO A 132 4.02 10.90 -9.98
CA PRO A 132 2.72 11.32 -9.49
C PRO A 132 1.62 10.81 -10.41
N GLY A 133 0.38 10.75 -9.92
CA GLY A 133 -0.74 10.15 -10.63
C GLY A 133 -0.82 8.63 -10.51
N THR A 134 0.07 8.00 -9.72
CA THR A 134 0.04 6.55 -9.54
C THR A 134 -1.10 6.14 -8.60
N VAL A 135 -1.97 5.23 -9.05
CA VAL A 135 -3.03 4.62 -8.23
C VAL A 135 -2.42 3.67 -7.20
N LEU A 136 -2.75 3.89 -5.92
CA LEU A 136 -2.27 3.09 -4.80
C LEU A 136 -3.33 2.10 -4.30
N MET A 137 -4.57 2.57 -4.15
CA MET A 137 -5.72 1.77 -3.76
C MET A 137 -6.87 2.04 -4.72
N HIS A 138 -7.62 0.99 -5.02
CA HIS A 138 -8.74 0.98 -5.95
C HIS A 138 -9.95 0.40 -5.23
N LEU A 139 -11.10 1.06 -5.34
CA LEU A 139 -12.34 0.69 -4.69
C LEU A 139 -13.48 0.71 -5.72
N GLU A 140 -14.19 -0.39 -5.87
CA GLU A 140 -15.43 -0.44 -6.64
C GLU A 140 -16.61 -0.49 -5.68
N ILE A 141 -17.64 0.30 -5.98
CA ILE A 141 -18.82 0.43 -5.13
C ILE A 141 -20.06 0.86 -5.94
N GLU A 142 -21.25 0.61 -5.41
CA GLU A 142 -22.50 1.16 -5.94
C GLU A 142 -22.61 2.67 -5.69
N ARG A 143 -23.32 3.39 -6.56
CA ARG A 143 -23.53 4.84 -6.46
C ARG A 143 -24.08 5.28 -5.10
N LYS A 144 -24.96 4.47 -4.50
CA LYS A 144 -25.59 4.74 -3.19
C LYS A 144 -24.57 4.94 -2.06
N ASN A 145 -23.45 4.23 -2.12
CA ASN A 145 -22.45 4.20 -1.05
C ASN A 145 -21.20 5.08 -1.36
N LEU A 146 -21.26 5.92 -2.40
CA LEU A 146 -20.12 6.73 -2.84
C LEU A 146 -19.58 7.68 -1.75
N ALA A 147 -20.45 8.20 -0.88
CA ALA A 147 -20.04 9.05 0.23
C ALA A 147 -19.17 8.27 1.24
N HIS A 148 -19.54 7.03 1.54
CA HIS A 148 -18.76 6.17 2.43
C HIS A 148 -17.41 5.79 1.82
N ALA A 149 -17.35 5.57 0.50
CA ALA A 149 -16.09 5.32 -0.21
C ALA A 149 -15.11 6.50 -0.10
N LYS A 150 -15.58 7.74 -0.31
CA LYS A 150 -14.75 8.94 -0.16
C LYS A 150 -14.23 9.11 1.27
N GLU A 151 -15.09 8.89 2.28
CA GLU A 151 -14.70 8.98 3.67
C GLU A 151 -13.70 7.89 4.08
N ALA A 152 -13.86 6.66 3.58
CA ALA A 152 -12.91 5.57 3.80
C ALA A 152 -11.51 5.94 3.30
N PHE A 153 -11.43 6.51 2.11
CA PHE A 153 -10.15 6.92 1.51
C PHE A 153 -9.56 8.18 2.12
N ARG A 154 -10.37 9.10 2.63
CA ARG A 154 -9.89 10.24 3.45
C ARG A 154 -9.20 9.75 4.72
N ARG A 155 -9.75 8.71 5.37
CA ARG A 155 -9.12 8.10 6.56
C ARG A 155 -7.87 7.29 6.21
N ALA A 156 -7.88 6.62 5.06
CA ALA A 156 -6.72 5.86 4.59
C ALA A 156 -5.55 6.78 4.19
N SER A 157 -5.84 7.92 3.54
CA SER A 157 -4.83 8.89 3.11
C SER A 157 -4.03 9.44 4.29
N SER A 158 -4.66 9.60 5.47
CA SER A 158 -4.00 10.09 6.68
C SER A 158 -2.93 9.14 7.24
N LYS A 159 -2.88 7.88 6.78
CA LYS A 159 -1.86 6.89 7.18
C LYS A 159 -0.65 6.88 6.24
N LEU A 160 -0.75 7.56 5.10
CA LEU A 160 0.26 7.50 4.05
C LEU A 160 1.23 8.68 4.16
N PRO A 161 2.53 8.48 3.84
CA PRO A 161 3.53 9.51 4.00
C PRO A 161 3.58 10.54 2.85
N ILE A 162 2.83 10.32 1.77
CA ILE A 162 2.83 11.15 0.55
C ILE A 162 1.43 11.77 0.43
N PRO A 163 1.28 13.02 -0.05
CA PRO A 163 -0.04 13.59 -0.35
C PRO A 163 -0.79 12.72 -1.37
N MET A 164 -2.08 12.55 -1.12
CA MET A 164 -2.96 11.70 -1.91
C MET A 164 -4.20 12.47 -2.34
N ARG A 165 -4.66 12.20 -3.55
CA ARG A 165 -5.90 12.70 -4.13
C ARG A 165 -6.89 11.56 -4.28
N ILE A 166 -8.15 11.85 -3.96
CA ILE A 166 -9.26 10.92 -4.17
C ILE A 166 -9.89 11.26 -5.51
N VAL A 167 -9.96 10.29 -6.41
CA VAL A 167 -10.59 10.43 -7.72
C VAL A 167 -11.77 9.46 -7.78
N ALA A 168 -12.93 9.94 -8.21
CA ALA A 168 -14.11 9.10 -8.36
C ALA A 168 -14.70 9.30 -9.76
N TYR A 169 -15.01 8.20 -10.43
CA TYR A 169 -15.60 8.21 -11.77
C TYR A 169 -16.55 7.01 -11.97
N PRO A 170 -17.55 7.13 -12.86
CA PRO A 170 -18.41 6.00 -13.20
C PRO A 170 -17.58 4.87 -13.82
N LYS A 171 -17.83 3.63 -13.40
CA LYS A 171 -17.24 2.44 -14.00
C LYS A 171 -17.81 2.31 -15.41
N GLN A 172 -16.97 2.52 -16.42
CA GLN A 172 -17.37 2.28 -17.80
C GLN A 172 -17.63 0.77 -17.95
N VAL A 173 -18.90 0.40 -18.09
CA VAL A 173 -19.27 -0.95 -18.51
C VAL A 173 -18.68 -1.13 -19.91
N GLN A 174 -17.72 -2.03 -20.07
CA GLN A 174 -17.29 -2.46 -21.39
C GLN A 174 -18.48 -3.14 -22.08
N GLN A 175 -19.32 -2.35 -22.75
CA GLN A 175 -20.17 -2.86 -23.80
C GLN A 175 -19.26 -3.18 -24.97
N GLN A 176 -18.88 -4.45 -25.14
CA GLN A 176 -18.64 -5.16 -26.42
C GLN A 176 -17.65 -6.34 -26.26
N ALA A 177 -18.23 -7.53 -26.17
CA ALA A 177 -17.82 -8.69 -26.98
C ALA A 177 -19.10 -9.49 -27.33
N LYS A 178 -20.08 -8.79 -27.93
CA LYS A 178 -21.03 -9.41 -28.86
C LYS A 178 -20.56 -9.02 -30.26
N VAL A 179 -19.45 -9.62 -30.69
CA VAL A 179 -19.20 -9.80 -32.12
C VAL A 179 -19.63 -11.24 -32.38
N ASN A 180 -20.82 -11.38 -32.93
CA ASN A 180 -21.28 -12.57 -33.65
C ASN A 180 -21.95 -12.03 -34.93
N PRO A 181 -21.98 -12.77 -36.04
CA PRO A 181 -21.65 -14.20 -36.17
C PRO A 181 -20.18 -14.49 -36.50
#